data_AF-A0A1B3W6E4-F1
#
_entry.id   AF-A0A1B3W6E4-F1
#
_cell.length_a   1.000
_cell.length_b   1.000
_cell.length_c   1.000
_cell.angle_alpha   90.00
_cell.angle_beta   90.00
_cell.angle_gamma   90.00
#
_symmetry.space_group_name_H-M   'P 1'
#
loop_
_entity.id
_entity.type
_entity.pdbx_description
1 polymer ?
#
loop_
_entity_poly.entity_id
_entity_poly.type
_entity_poly.pdbx_seq_one_letter_code
_entity_poly.pdbx_strand_id
1 'polypeptide(L)'
;MADIMLSDIDDTLIDRIGRIAARSGWDMSSAITHLLEKGLAAYDGAAEVRFEGSEAAALQAALEALASVPDDPGFAMIGRTAAAS
;
A
#
# COMPACT_ATOMS: atom_id res chain seq x y z
N MET A 1 -0.90 -23.84 1.33
CA MET A 1 -0.98 -22.79 0.31
C MET A 1 -1.68 -23.41 -0.87
N ALA A 2 -2.87 -22.92 -1.24
CA ALA A 2 -3.56 -23.43 -2.40
C ALA A 2 -2.84 -22.93 -3.66
N ASP A 3 -2.65 -23.80 -4.64
CA ASP A 3 -2.17 -23.39 -5.96
C ASP A 3 -3.37 -22.78 -6.71
N ILE A 4 -3.28 -21.50 -7.07
CA ILE A 4 -4.34 -20.77 -7.77
C ILE A 4 -3.91 -20.66 -9.23
N MET A 5 -4.56 -21.43 -10.10
CA MET A 5 -4.38 -21.30 -11.54
C MET A 5 -5.45 -20.38 -12.11
N LEU A 6 -5.04 -19.18 -12.54
CA LEU A 6 -5.93 -18.26 -13.26
C LEU A 6 -6.03 -18.73 -14.72
N SER A 7 -7.19 -19.24 -15.10
CA SER A 7 -7.51 -19.63 -16.47
C SER A 7 -8.48 -18.62 -17.08
N ASP A 8 -8.40 -18.41 -18.39
CA ASP A 8 -9.33 -17.58 -19.16
C ASP A 8 -9.44 -16.11 -18.69
N ILE A 9 -8.33 -15.53 -18.22
CA ILE A 9 -8.26 -14.10 -17.94
C ILE A 9 -7.95 -13.31 -19.21
N ASP A 10 -8.71 -12.23 -19.42
CA ASP A 10 -8.46 -11.26 -20.49
C ASP A 10 -7.14 -10.49 -20.28
N ASP A 11 -6.43 -10.23 -21.39
CA ASP A 11 -5.14 -9.53 -21.41
C ASP A 11 -5.18 -8.17 -20.70
N THR A 12 -6.30 -7.46 -20.78
CA THR A 12 -6.49 -6.16 -20.10
C THR A 12 -6.36 -6.30 -18.59
N LEU A 13 -6.87 -7.40 -18.03
CA LEU A 13 -6.83 -7.66 -16.60
C LEU A 13 -5.42 -8.08 -16.17
N ILE A 14 -4.73 -8.92 -16.96
CA ILE A 14 -3.31 -9.28 -16.74
C ILE A 14 -2.45 -8.03 -16.69
N ASP A 15 -2.59 -7.14 -17.68
CA ASP A 15 -1.85 -5.89 -17.76
C ASP A 15 -2.10 -5.00 -16.54
N ARG A 16 -3.35 -4.96 -16.08
CA ARG A 16 -3.75 -4.14 -14.94
C ARG A 16 -3.20 -4.69 -13.62
N ILE A 17 -3.21 -6.01 -13.44
CA ILE A 17 -2.55 -6.67 -12.30
C ILE A 17 -1.03 -6.42 -12.36
N GLY A 18 -0.42 -6.56 -13.54
CA GLY A 18 1.01 -6.31 -13.75
C GLY A 18 1.43 -4.88 -13.36
N ARG A 19 0.65 -3.87 -13.75
CA ARG A 19 0.91 -2.47 -13.33
C ARG A 19 0.82 -2.29 -11.80
N ILE A 20 -0.11 -2.97 -11.15
CA ILE A 20 -0.25 -2.92 -9.69
C ILE A 20 0.95 -3.60 -9.03
N ALA A 21 1.34 -4.78 -9.52
CA ALA A 21 2.49 -5.53 -9.05
C ALA A 21 3.77 -4.68 -9.13
N ALA A 22 4.02 -4.05 -10.29
CA ALA A 22 5.17 -3.18 -10.51
C ALA A 22 5.19 -1.97 -9.55
N ARG A 23 4.04 -1.29 -9.36
CA ARG A 23 3.92 -0.15 -8.45
C ARG A 23 4.15 -0.53 -6.99
N SER A 24 3.73 -1.73 -6.60
CA SER A 24 3.84 -2.21 -5.21
C SER A 24 5.12 -2.99 -4.93
N GLY A 25 5.95 -3.25 -5.94
CA GLY A 25 7.15 -4.09 -5.82
C GLY A 25 6.84 -5.57 -5.56
N TRP A 26 5.66 -6.05 -5.97
CA TRP A 26 5.23 -7.43 -5.79
C TRP A 26 5.51 -8.27 -7.03
N ASP A 27 5.76 -9.57 -6.83
CA ASP A 27 5.65 -10.53 -7.94
C ASP A 27 4.18 -10.77 -8.30
N MET A 28 3.94 -11.39 -9.46
CA MET A 28 2.60 -11.62 -9.99
C MET A 28 1.73 -12.44 -9.02
N SER A 29 2.28 -13.50 -8.42
CA SER A 29 1.57 -14.39 -7.50
C SER A 29 1.11 -13.67 -6.23
N SER A 30 2.02 -12.88 -5.65
CA SER A 30 1.76 -12.05 -4.46
C SER A 30 0.74 -10.96 -4.78
N ALA A 31 0.84 -10.33 -5.95
CA ALA A 31 -0.13 -9.32 -6.39
C ALA A 31 -1.53 -9.91 -6.54
N ILE A 32 -1.66 -11.08 -7.16
CA ILE A 32 -2.95 -11.80 -7.28
C ILE A 32 -3.51 -12.11 -5.91
N THR A 33 -2.69 -12.67 -5.01
CA THR A 33 -3.11 -13.05 -3.66
C THR A 33 -3.66 -11.83 -2.91
N HIS A 34 -2.89 -10.74 -2.87
CA HIS A 34 -3.33 -9.51 -2.21
C HIS A 34 -4.56 -8.88 -2.85
N LEU A 35 -4.67 -8.89 -4.18
CA LEU A 35 -5.84 -8.36 -4.87
C LEU A 35 -7.09 -9.19 -4.59
N LEU A 36 -6.97 -10.51 -4.50
CA LEU A 36 -8.08 -11.39 -4.11
C LEU A 36 -8.49 -11.16 -2.66
N GLU A 37 -7.55 -11.04 -1.73
CA GLU A 37 -7.84 -10.72 -0.32
C GLU A 37 -8.60 -9.38 -0.19
N LYS A 38 -8.12 -8.34 -0.88
CA LYS A 38 -8.74 -7.02 -0.86
C LYS A 38 -10.11 -7.01 -1.54
N GLY A 39 -10.24 -7.72 -2.67
CA GLY A 39 -11.50 -7.87 -3.38
C GLY A 39 -12.55 -8.61 -2.55
N LEU A 40 -12.15 -9.70 -1.88
CA LEU A 40 -13.01 -10.46 -0.99
C LEU A 40 -13.45 -9.62 0.21
N ALA A 41 -12.52 -8.92 0.86
CA ALA A 41 -12.87 -8.01 1.95
C ALA A 41 -13.85 -6.91 1.50
N ALA A 42 -13.71 -6.38 0.28
CA ALA A 42 -14.63 -5.39 -0.26
C ALA A 42 -16.02 -5.97 -0.53
N TYR A 43 -16.08 -7.20 -1.04
CA TYR A 43 -17.33 -7.91 -1.25
C TYR A 43 -18.05 -8.23 0.07
N ASP A 44 -17.32 -8.65 1.09
CA ASP A 44 -17.84 -8.98 2.42
C ASP A 44 -18.22 -7.74 3.25
N GLY A 45 -18.02 -6.53 2.71
CA GLY A 45 -18.20 -5.27 3.45
C GLY A 45 -17.18 -5.06 4.57
N ALA A 46 -16.19 -5.94 4.70
CA ALA A 46 -15.12 -5.88 5.69
C ALA A 46 -14.00 -4.87 5.31
N ALA A 47 -13.90 -4.46 4.04
CA ALA A 47 -12.84 -3.56 3.57
C ALA A 47 -13.11 -2.07 3.82
N GLU A 48 -14.33 -1.69 4.23
CA GLU A 48 -14.52 -0.35 4.76
C GLU A 48 -13.94 -0.31 6.19
N VAL A 49 -12.62 -0.10 6.27
CA VAL A 49 -12.00 0.45 7.48
C VAL A 49 -12.56 1.86 7.64
N ARG A 50 -13.75 1.95 8.22
CA ARG A 50 -14.31 3.21 8.69
C ARG A 50 -13.58 3.49 9.99
N PHE A 51 -12.60 4.38 9.95
CA PHE A 51 -12.10 4.95 11.18
C PHE A 51 -13.28 5.64 11.86
N GLU A 52 -13.72 5.09 12.99
CA GLU A 52 -14.84 5.66 13.73
C GLU A 52 -14.33 6.81 14.59
N GLY A 53 -15.07 7.92 14.61
CA GLY A 53 -14.91 9.10 15.49
C GLY A 53 -13.49 9.37 16.02
N SER A 54 -13.12 8.70 17.11
CA SER A 54 -11.83 8.86 17.79
C SER A 54 -10.61 8.43 16.95
N GLU A 55 -10.72 7.35 16.17
CA GLU A 55 -9.61 6.87 15.34
C GLU A 55 -9.38 7.82 14.16
N ALA A 56 -10.46 8.31 13.55
CA ALA A 56 -10.39 9.30 12.48
C ALA A 56 -9.78 10.61 12.99
N ALA A 57 -10.20 11.07 14.17
CA ALA A 57 -9.65 12.25 14.82
C ALA A 57 -8.16 12.07 15.17
N ALA A 58 -7.77 10.90 15.68
CA ALA A 58 -6.37 10.60 15.99
C ALA A 58 -5.49 10.57 14.73
N LEU A 59 -5.96 9.92 13.66
CA LEU A 59 -5.25 9.90 12.38
C LEU A 59 -5.14 11.31 11.77
N GLN A 60 -6.21 12.09 11.82
CA GLN A 60 -6.22 13.48 11.35
C GLN A 60 -5.20 14.33 12.12
N ALA A 61 -5.18 14.24 13.45
CA ALA A 61 -4.22 14.97 14.28
C ALA A 61 -2.77 14.57 13.98
N ALA A 62 -2.52 13.27 13.72
CA ALA A 62 -1.19 12.80 13.35
C ALA A 62 -0.74 13.34 11.98
N LEU A 63 -1.64 13.38 10.99
CA LEU A 63 -1.36 13.94 9.67
C LEU A 63 -1.11 15.46 9.73
N GLU A 64 -1.88 16.19 10.53
CA GLU A 64 -1.67 17.62 10.75
C GLU A 64 -0.32 17.90 11.42
N ALA A 65 0.06 17.09 12.40
CA ALA A 65 1.38 17.18 13.03
C ALA A 65 2.50 16.92 12.01
N LEU A 66 2.36 15.91 11.16
CA LEU A 66 3.32 15.61 10.08
C LEU A 66 3.42 16.77 9.06
N ALA A 67 2.29 17.36 8.66
CA ALA A 67 2.27 18.49 7.72
C ALA A 67 2.87 19.78 8.30
N SER A 68 2.91 19.91 9.64
CA SER A 68 3.54 21.04 10.33
C SER A 68 5.07 20.95 10.39
N VAL A 69 5.64 19.78 10.05
CA VAL A 69 7.09 19.60 10.00
C VAL A 69 7.62 20.42 8.82
N PRO A 70 8.53 21.39 9.05
CA PRO A 70 9.13 22.14 7.95
C PRO A 70 9.90 21.20 7.01
N ASP A 71 9.88 21.51 5.71
CA ASP A 71 10.80 20.91 4.73
C ASP A 71 12.23 21.36 5.04
N ASP A 72 12.83 20.75 6.04
CA ASP A 72 14.22 20.99 6.44
C ASP A 72 15.12 19.95 5.77
N PRO A 73 16.01 20.36 4.84
CA PRO A 73 16.96 19.46 4.20
C PRO A 73 17.89 18.75 5.19
N GLY A 74 17.99 19.23 6.44
CA GLY A 74 18.72 18.62 7.54
C GLY A 74 18.13 17.30 8.04
N PHE A 75 16.80 17.09 8.03
CA PHE A 75 16.22 15.80 8.44
C PHE A 75 16.53 14.68 7.44
N ALA A 76 16.57 14.99 6.14
CA ALA A 76 17.02 14.07 5.09
C ALA A 76 18.53 13.71 5.18
N MET A 77 19.28 14.34 6.08
CA MET A 77 20.69 14.06 6.37
C MET A 77 20.87 13.17 7.62
N ILE A 78 19.84 13.00 8.46
CA ILE A 78 19.87 12.12 9.64
C ILE A 78 19.85 10.66 9.15
N GLY A 79 21.04 10.13 8.90
CA GLY A 79 21.26 8.80 8.29
C GLY A 79 22.47 8.77 7.37
N ARG A 80 22.94 9.92 6.88
CA ARG A 80 24.23 10.05 6.20
C ARG A 80 25.31 10.33 7.25
N THR A 81 25.66 9.33 8.06
CA THR A 81 26.94 9.37 8.77
C THR A 81 28.04 9.38 7.72
N ALA A 82 28.86 10.43 7.75
CA ALA A 82 30.01 10.71 6.90
C ALA A 82 30.58 9.48 6.18
N ALA A 83 30.50 9.48 4.84
CA ALA A 83 31.36 8.62 4.03
C ALA A 83 32.81 8.95 4.42
N ALA A 84 33.46 7.98 5.05
CA ALA A 84 34.84 8.07 5.51
C ALA A 84 35.77 8.46 4.34
N SER A 85 36.53 9.52 4.55
CA SER A 85 37.72 9.89 3.77
C SER A 85 38.94 9.11 4.22
#